data_AF-A0A064CFA3-F1
#
_entry.id   AF-A0A064CFA3-F1
#
_cell.length_a   1.000
_cell.length_b   1.000
_cell.length_c   1.000
_cell.angle_alpha   90.00
_cell.angle_beta   90.00
_cell.angle_gamma   90.00
#
_symmetry.space_group_name_H-M   'P 1'
#
loop_
_entity.id
_entity.type
_entity.pdbx_description
1 polymer ?
#
loop_
_entity_poly.entity_id
_entity_poly.type
_entity_poly.pdbx_seq_one_letter_code
_entity_poly.pdbx_strand_id
1 'polypeptide(L)'
;MFVAASPAEAIAVLRAMRTVASADNTLPLSAADARGISSAFNTVFGQPDDVDVDALPTITPTELGDILSSEGLRLNAIRMLSVMALNDGVIEDAKLALVGRYASALDVRADFVAAMAALLANDIAWAAFDQIRHNVATIPGMPWIPDDPYGPFLPYGGDRADPQLRARYDALRDFPAGSLGRAFFEHYRDNGYAFPGDPRALNETWATPHDSLHVLSGYSTSAQGELLVAAFTGAAKRGNTDLMESHIIPTILIYHMGIDINKGLNAGDHDRIAADPSWRDNYQGNVHLGLDLAKLWVAWDRGVATTEDLYSGHWDLWSVATEQVVDLRLRYGIPRLDAADAAVIDDDVRRGDYERPGMPPPPQVSDVAIDDRPHLDE
;
A
#
# COMPACT_ATOMS: atom_id res chain seq x y z
N MET A 1 0.26 -13.56 -13.94
CA MET A 1 0.95 -14.46 -12.99
C MET A 1 2.34 -13.91 -12.79
N PHE A 2 2.66 -13.57 -11.55
CA PHE A 2 3.94 -12.97 -11.21
C PHE A 2 4.71 -13.79 -10.16
N VAL A 3 4.11 -14.87 -9.64
CA VAL A 3 4.78 -15.84 -8.77
C VAL A 3 4.76 -17.21 -9.45
N ALA A 4 5.94 -17.76 -9.73
CA ALA A 4 6.07 -19.11 -10.27
C ALA A 4 5.82 -20.15 -9.17
N ALA A 5 4.82 -21.00 -9.37
CA ALA A 5 4.48 -22.11 -8.48
C ALA A 5 3.84 -23.24 -9.29
N SER A 6 4.06 -24.49 -8.90
CA SER A 6 3.23 -25.61 -9.36
C SER A 6 1.80 -25.50 -8.81
N PRO A 7 0.80 -26.18 -9.41
CA PRO A 7 -0.56 -26.18 -8.86
C PRO A 7 -0.63 -26.65 -7.40
N ALA A 8 0.19 -27.63 -7.01
CA ALA A 8 0.25 -28.12 -5.64
C ALA A 8 0.80 -27.07 -4.66
N GLU A 9 1.85 -26.34 -5.06
CA GLU A 9 2.40 -25.24 -4.29
C GLU A 9 1.42 -24.07 -4.17
N ALA A 10 0.73 -23.70 -5.26
CA ALA A 10 -0.29 -22.66 -5.25
C ALA A 10 -1.41 -22.99 -4.25
N ILE A 11 -1.96 -24.21 -4.31
CA ILE A 11 -2.97 -24.68 -3.36
C ILE A 11 -2.44 -24.68 -1.92
N ALA A 12 -1.18 -25.04 -1.69
CA ALA A 12 -0.58 -25.00 -0.35
C ALA A 12 -0.52 -23.56 0.20
N VAL A 13 -0.16 -22.57 -0.64
CA VAL A 13 -0.20 -21.16 -0.23
C VAL A 13 -1.63 -20.70 0.06
N LEU A 14 -2.62 -21.08 -0.75
CA LEU A 14 -4.02 -20.74 -0.47
C LEU A 14 -4.54 -21.36 0.83
N ARG A 15 -4.15 -22.60 1.13
CA ARG A 15 -4.45 -23.24 2.42
C ARG A 15 -3.85 -22.45 3.58
N ALA A 16 -2.64 -21.93 3.43
CA ALA A 16 -2.00 -21.09 4.44
C ALA A 16 -2.70 -19.73 4.59
N MET A 17 -3.09 -19.09 3.48
CA MET A 17 -3.91 -17.86 3.52
C MET A 17 -5.22 -18.10 4.25
N ARG A 18 -5.93 -19.18 3.94
CA ARG A 18 -7.16 -19.58 4.62
C ARG A 18 -6.94 -19.89 6.10
N THR A 19 -5.81 -20.50 6.46
CA THR A 19 -5.42 -20.75 7.85
C THR A 19 -5.21 -19.44 8.61
N VAL A 20 -4.54 -18.45 8.01
CA VAL A 20 -4.38 -17.11 8.60
C VAL A 20 -5.73 -16.39 8.70
N ALA A 21 -6.52 -16.35 7.63
CA ALA A 21 -7.82 -15.68 7.57
C ALA A 21 -8.83 -16.19 8.62
N SER A 22 -8.77 -17.48 8.94
CA SER A 22 -9.63 -18.13 9.95
C SER A 22 -8.99 -18.23 11.33
N ALA A 23 -7.77 -17.69 11.51
CA ALA A 23 -6.96 -17.89 12.71
C ALA A 23 -6.95 -19.38 13.16
N ASP A 24 -6.67 -20.28 12.22
CA ASP A 24 -6.72 -21.74 12.38
C ASP A 24 -8.10 -22.27 12.81
N ASN A 25 -9.14 -21.97 12.01
CA ASN A 25 -10.55 -22.34 12.26
C ASN A 25 -11.20 -21.74 13.52
N THR A 26 -10.54 -20.83 14.23
CA THR A 26 -11.14 -20.18 15.40
C THR A 26 -12.11 -19.06 15.02
N LEU A 27 -11.97 -18.52 13.81
CA LEU A 27 -12.81 -17.46 13.24
C LEU A 27 -13.49 -17.93 11.94
N PRO A 28 -14.77 -17.59 11.70
CA PRO A 28 -15.41 -17.81 10.41
C PRO A 28 -14.88 -16.82 9.38
N LEU A 29 -14.78 -17.21 8.11
CA LEU A 29 -14.32 -16.34 7.03
C LEU A 29 -15.33 -15.23 6.71
N SER A 30 -14.82 -14.05 6.34
CA SER A 30 -15.61 -12.98 5.73
C SER A 30 -15.71 -13.16 4.20
N ALA A 31 -16.58 -12.39 3.53
CA ALA A 31 -16.63 -12.40 2.07
C ALA A 31 -15.34 -11.81 1.45
N ALA A 32 -14.73 -10.82 2.12
CA ALA A 32 -13.45 -10.25 1.73
C ALA A 32 -12.32 -11.29 1.77
N ASP A 33 -12.27 -12.14 2.81
CA ASP A 33 -11.29 -13.23 2.91
C ASP A 33 -11.41 -14.19 1.72
N ALA A 34 -12.64 -14.67 1.46
CA ALA A 34 -12.91 -15.64 0.40
C ALA A 34 -12.55 -15.09 -0.99
N ARG A 35 -12.86 -13.82 -1.26
CA ARG A 35 -12.44 -13.14 -2.49
C ARG A 35 -10.93 -13.00 -2.60
N GLY A 36 -10.25 -12.61 -1.52
CA GLY A 36 -8.80 -12.45 -1.51
C GLY A 36 -8.06 -13.77 -1.76
N ILE A 37 -8.54 -14.88 -1.20
CA ILE A 37 -7.95 -16.22 -1.38
C ILE A 37 -8.22 -16.73 -2.80
N SER A 38 -9.47 -16.67 -3.27
CA SER A 38 -9.83 -17.18 -4.60
C SER A 38 -9.14 -16.40 -5.73
N SER A 39 -9.11 -15.08 -5.66
CA SER A 39 -8.44 -14.24 -6.67
C SER A 39 -6.93 -14.44 -6.73
N ALA A 40 -6.28 -14.79 -5.61
CA ALA A 40 -4.85 -15.11 -5.61
C ALA A 40 -4.53 -16.32 -6.49
N PHE A 41 -5.42 -17.32 -6.54
CA PHE A 41 -5.25 -18.50 -7.40
C PHE A 41 -5.08 -18.12 -8.88
N ASN A 42 -5.89 -17.17 -9.33
CA ASN A 42 -5.96 -16.78 -10.73
C ASN A 42 -4.93 -15.69 -11.07
N THR A 43 -4.86 -14.63 -10.27
CA THR A 43 -4.01 -13.46 -10.57
C THR A 43 -2.55 -13.72 -10.23
N VAL A 44 -2.27 -14.20 -9.02
CA VAL A 44 -0.90 -14.39 -8.53
C VAL A 44 -0.26 -15.62 -9.18
N PHE A 45 -0.98 -16.75 -9.13
CA PHE A 45 -0.47 -18.05 -9.60
C PHE A 45 -0.87 -18.43 -11.03
N GLY A 46 -1.72 -17.65 -11.71
CA GLY A 46 -2.07 -17.88 -13.11
C GLY A 46 -2.89 -19.14 -13.35
N GLN A 47 -3.57 -19.67 -12.33
CA GLN A 47 -4.36 -20.89 -12.47
C GLN A 47 -5.68 -20.59 -13.20
N PRO A 48 -6.13 -21.46 -14.12
CA PRO A 48 -7.31 -21.21 -14.95
C PRO A 48 -8.63 -21.64 -14.30
N ASP A 49 -8.56 -22.44 -13.23
CA ASP A 49 -9.71 -23.05 -12.57
C ASP A 49 -10.15 -22.24 -11.35
N ASP A 50 -11.39 -22.44 -10.90
CA ASP A 50 -11.87 -21.88 -9.63
C ASP A 50 -11.46 -22.76 -8.44
N VAL A 51 -11.34 -22.13 -7.27
CA VAL A 51 -11.04 -22.80 -6.00
C VAL A 51 -12.19 -22.62 -5.01
N ASP A 52 -12.64 -23.73 -4.42
CA ASP A 52 -13.57 -23.72 -3.30
C ASP A 52 -12.80 -23.41 -2.01
N VAL A 53 -12.85 -22.14 -1.58
CA VAL A 53 -12.12 -21.64 -0.41
C VAL A 53 -12.61 -22.30 0.89
N ASP A 54 -13.91 -22.58 1.01
CA ASP A 54 -14.49 -23.17 2.21
C ASP A 54 -14.04 -24.62 2.41
N ALA A 55 -13.79 -25.33 1.30
CA ALA A 55 -13.29 -26.70 1.32
C ALA A 55 -11.77 -26.81 1.54
N LEU A 56 -11.01 -25.70 1.52
CA LEU A 56 -9.56 -25.74 1.75
C LEU A 56 -9.25 -26.15 3.20
N PRO A 57 -8.54 -27.27 3.43
CA PRO A 57 -8.13 -27.66 4.77
C PRO A 57 -7.01 -26.73 5.27
N THR A 58 -6.93 -26.53 6.59
CA THR A 58 -5.78 -25.82 7.17
C THR A 58 -4.48 -26.56 6.87
N ILE A 59 -3.37 -25.82 6.96
CA ILE A 59 -2.03 -26.36 6.75
C ILE A 59 -1.11 -25.85 7.85
N THR A 60 -0.30 -26.71 8.44
CA THR A 60 0.66 -26.27 9.45
C THR A 60 1.86 -25.56 8.82
N PRO A 61 2.59 -24.74 9.59
CA PRO A 61 3.84 -24.13 9.10
C PRO A 61 4.87 -25.14 8.57
N THR A 62 5.04 -26.27 9.26
CA THR A 62 5.95 -27.34 8.83
C THR A 62 5.50 -27.97 7.52
N GLU A 63 4.22 -28.34 7.40
CA GLU A 63 3.69 -28.92 6.16
C GLU A 63 3.82 -27.95 4.98
N LEU A 64 3.62 -26.64 5.19
CA LEU A 64 3.86 -25.65 4.13
C LEU A 64 5.33 -25.62 3.73
N GLY A 65 6.25 -25.64 4.71
CA GLY A 65 7.70 -25.67 4.47
C GLY A 65 8.18 -26.90 3.70
N ASP A 66 7.55 -28.05 3.93
CA ASP A 66 7.83 -29.30 3.21
C ASP A 66 7.36 -29.25 1.74
N ILE A 67 6.37 -28.42 1.42
CA ILE A 67 5.82 -28.29 0.06
C ILE A 67 6.55 -27.21 -0.75
N LEU A 68 6.85 -26.05 -0.15
CA LEU A 68 7.39 -24.91 -0.89
C LEU A 68 8.88 -25.07 -1.20
N SER A 69 9.19 -25.19 -2.48
CA SER A 69 10.52 -25.57 -2.96
C SER A 69 11.52 -24.41 -3.14
N SER A 70 11.05 -23.19 -3.39
CA SER A 70 11.92 -22.04 -3.70
C SER A 70 11.84 -20.92 -2.66
N GLU A 71 12.98 -20.25 -2.44
CA GLU A 71 13.08 -19.08 -1.55
C GLU A 71 12.16 -17.93 -1.99
N GLY A 72 12.11 -17.66 -3.30
CA GLY A 72 11.23 -16.62 -3.85
C GLY A 72 9.74 -16.90 -3.61
N LEU A 73 9.32 -18.17 -3.70
CA LEU A 73 7.94 -18.55 -3.40
C LEU A 73 7.64 -18.46 -1.90
N ARG A 74 8.59 -18.87 -1.04
CA ARG A 74 8.45 -18.74 0.41
C ARG A 74 8.29 -17.28 0.83
N LEU A 75 9.13 -16.39 0.30
CA LEU A 75 9.03 -14.96 0.55
C LEU A 75 7.67 -14.41 0.12
N ASN A 76 7.23 -14.69 -1.11
CA ASN A 76 5.92 -14.23 -1.60
C ASN A 76 4.76 -14.82 -0.80
N ALA A 77 4.85 -16.08 -0.36
CA ALA A 77 3.86 -16.67 0.53
C ALA A 77 3.73 -15.84 1.82
N ILE A 78 4.84 -15.52 2.50
CA ILE A 78 4.81 -14.70 3.73
C ILE A 78 4.26 -13.29 3.46
N ARG A 79 4.58 -12.66 2.32
CA ARG A 79 3.98 -11.38 1.93
C ARG A 79 2.45 -11.48 1.84
N MET A 80 1.95 -12.50 1.14
CA MET A 80 0.50 -12.75 1.00
C MET A 80 -0.17 -13.06 2.34
N LEU A 81 0.46 -13.86 3.20
CA LEU A 81 -0.04 -14.14 4.55
C LEU A 81 -0.07 -12.88 5.42
N SER A 82 0.88 -11.96 5.23
CA SER A 82 0.94 -10.71 5.99
C SER A 82 -0.22 -9.78 5.65
N VAL A 83 -0.51 -9.59 4.36
CA VAL A 83 -1.68 -8.82 3.93
C VAL A 83 -2.98 -9.50 4.37
N MET A 84 -3.05 -10.85 4.28
CA MET A 84 -4.22 -11.59 4.75
C MET A 84 -4.49 -11.42 6.26
N ALA A 85 -3.43 -11.34 7.07
CA ALA A 85 -3.57 -11.11 8.51
C ALA A 85 -4.14 -9.73 8.86
N LEU A 86 -4.04 -8.77 7.93
CA LEU A 86 -4.46 -7.38 8.10
C LEU A 86 -5.78 -7.05 7.36
N ASN A 87 -6.48 -8.04 6.80
CA ASN A 87 -7.64 -7.84 5.93
C ASN A 87 -8.92 -7.37 6.65
N ASP A 88 -8.99 -7.47 7.98
CA ASP A 88 -10.23 -7.27 8.75
C ASP A 88 -10.51 -5.82 9.16
N GLY A 89 -9.58 -4.90 8.89
CA GLY A 89 -9.64 -3.53 9.39
C GLY A 89 -9.26 -3.40 10.87
N VAL A 90 -8.78 -4.48 11.49
CA VAL A 90 -8.32 -4.54 12.89
C VAL A 90 -7.06 -5.38 13.02
N ILE A 91 -6.30 -5.16 14.10
CA ILE A 91 -5.16 -6.00 14.46
C ILE A 91 -5.67 -7.23 15.21
N GLU A 92 -5.45 -8.41 14.62
CA GLU A 92 -5.81 -9.70 15.20
C GLU A 92 -4.56 -10.49 15.61
N ASP A 93 -4.22 -10.49 16.90
CA ASP A 93 -3.01 -11.12 17.45
C ASP A 93 -2.82 -12.57 16.99
N ALA A 94 -3.91 -13.34 16.95
CA ALA A 94 -3.88 -14.74 16.54
C ALA A 94 -3.38 -14.91 15.09
N LYS A 95 -3.72 -13.96 14.21
CA LYS A 95 -3.31 -13.96 12.80
C LYS A 95 -1.87 -13.50 12.64
N LEU A 96 -1.47 -12.42 13.31
CA LEU A 96 -0.07 -11.96 13.29
C LEU A 96 0.88 -13.03 13.84
N ALA A 97 0.49 -13.70 14.93
CA ALA A 97 1.24 -14.81 15.48
C ALA A 97 1.37 -15.99 14.51
N LEU A 98 0.34 -16.27 13.68
CA LEU A 98 0.42 -17.27 12.62
C LEU A 98 1.45 -16.87 11.55
N VAL A 99 1.43 -15.61 11.09
CA VAL A 99 2.40 -15.10 10.11
C VAL A 99 3.84 -15.30 10.61
N GLY A 100 4.12 -14.95 11.87
CA GLY A 100 5.44 -15.18 12.47
C GLY A 100 5.86 -16.66 12.50
N ARG A 101 4.93 -17.57 12.82
CA ARG A 101 5.20 -19.03 12.78
C ARG A 101 5.49 -19.53 11.37
N TYR A 102 4.74 -19.08 10.36
CA TYR A 102 5.03 -19.42 8.97
C TYR A 102 6.37 -18.84 8.51
N ALA A 103 6.66 -17.58 8.82
CA ALA A 103 7.94 -16.96 8.46
C ALA A 103 9.12 -17.74 9.05
N SER A 104 9.02 -18.14 10.32
CA SER A 104 10.04 -18.97 10.98
C SER A 104 10.18 -20.35 10.32
N ALA A 105 9.08 -21.03 10.02
CA ALA A 105 9.12 -22.37 9.39
C ALA A 105 9.66 -22.36 7.95
N LEU A 106 9.44 -21.25 7.22
CA LEU A 106 9.93 -21.06 5.86
C LEU A 106 11.35 -20.45 5.79
N ASP A 107 11.94 -20.12 6.95
CA ASP A 107 13.21 -19.36 7.10
C ASP A 107 13.21 -18.03 6.33
N VAL A 108 12.08 -17.32 6.35
CA VAL A 108 11.96 -15.99 5.75
C VAL A 108 12.34 -14.93 6.80
N ARG A 109 13.42 -14.21 6.51
CA ARG A 109 13.89 -13.07 7.32
C ARG A 109 13.83 -11.82 6.47
N ALA A 110 12.87 -10.94 6.78
CA ALA A 110 12.67 -9.68 6.09
C ALA A 110 12.17 -8.63 7.09
N ASP A 111 12.45 -7.36 6.82
CA ASP A 111 12.12 -6.25 7.72
C ASP A 111 10.60 -6.20 8.00
N PHE A 112 9.78 -6.50 7.00
CA PHE A 112 8.32 -6.54 7.19
C PHE A 112 7.84 -7.62 8.15
N VAL A 113 8.61 -8.70 8.35
CA VAL A 113 8.27 -9.70 9.38
C VAL A 113 8.53 -9.14 10.78
N ALA A 114 9.55 -8.28 10.94
CA ALA A 114 9.79 -7.57 12.18
C ALA A 114 8.68 -6.55 12.48
N ALA A 115 8.18 -5.84 11.46
CA ALA A 115 7.03 -4.95 11.63
C ALA A 115 5.76 -5.71 12.05
N MET A 116 5.48 -6.87 11.45
CA MET A 116 4.37 -7.72 11.88
C MET A 116 4.52 -8.18 13.34
N ALA A 117 5.75 -8.44 13.79
CA ALA A 117 6.04 -8.78 15.19
C ALA A 117 5.88 -7.57 16.13
N ALA A 118 6.25 -6.37 15.70
CA ALA A 118 6.05 -5.13 16.46
C ALA A 118 4.55 -4.79 16.62
N LEU A 119 3.76 -4.95 15.55
CA LEU A 119 2.29 -4.82 15.62
C LEU A 119 1.70 -5.80 16.64
N LEU A 120 2.14 -7.06 16.63
CA LEU A 120 1.71 -8.08 17.61
C LEU A 120 2.14 -7.74 19.04
N ALA A 121 3.31 -7.11 19.21
CA ALA A 121 3.78 -6.63 20.52
C ALA A 121 3.09 -5.34 20.99
N ASN A 122 2.15 -4.81 20.19
CA ASN A 122 1.52 -3.51 20.38
C ASN A 122 2.53 -2.34 20.44
N ASP A 123 3.65 -2.48 19.71
CA ASP A 123 4.67 -1.46 19.55
C ASP A 123 4.46 -0.67 18.24
N ILE A 124 3.28 -0.04 18.14
CA ILE A 124 2.81 0.64 16.93
C ILE A 124 3.66 1.87 16.62
N ALA A 125 4.17 2.55 17.65
CA ALA A 125 5.04 3.71 17.47
C ALA A 125 6.40 3.29 16.86
N TRP A 126 6.94 2.12 17.24
CA TRP A 126 8.14 1.58 16.61
C TRP A 126 7.87 1.22 15.16
N ALA A 127 6.75 0.53 14.89
CA ALA A 127 6.37 0.17 13.52
C ALA A 127 6.21 1.42 12.64
N ALA A 128 5.54 2.46 13.13
CA ALA A 128 5.39 3.73 12.43
C ALA A 128 6.75 4.40 12.13
N PHE A 129 7.63 4.46 13.12
CA PHE A 129 8.98 5.02 12.98
C PHE A 129 9.84 4.24 11.98
N ASP A 130 9.77 2.92 12.02
CA ASP A 130 10.53 2.06 11.11
C ASP A 130 10.00 2.13 9.67
N GLN A 131 8.68 2.25 9.50
CA GLN A 131 8.05 2.42 8.19
C GLN A 131 8.44 3.73 7.52
N ILE A 132 8.43 4.85 8.25
CA ILE A 132 8.88 6.13 7.69
C ILE A 132 10.37 6.10 7.35
N ARG A 133 11.20 5.44 8.16
CA ARG A 133 12.62 5.19 7.86
C ARG A 133 12.79 4.41 6.55
N HIS A 134 12.02 3.35 6.35
CA HIS A 134 12.03 2.57 5.11
C HIS A 134 11.51 3.36 3.92
N ASN A 135 10.48 4.18 4.09
CA ASN A 135 9.95 5.03 3.03
C ASN A 135 11.02 6.04 2.56
N VAL A 136 11.67 6.75 3.50
CA VAL A 136 12.79 7.67 3.20
C VAL A 136 13.92 6.96 2.46
N ALA A 137 14.29 5.74 2.87
CA ALA A 137 15.32 4.96 2.20
C ALA A 137 15.00 4.61 0.74
N THR A 138 13.73 4.72 0.32
CA THR A 138 13.30 4.47 -1.06
C THR A 138 13.34 5.70 -1.96
N ILE A 139 13.69 6.87 -1.43
CA ILE A 139 13.64 8.16 -2.10
C ILE A 139 15.06 8.68 -2.31
N PRO A 140 15.58 8.70 -3.55
CA PRO A 140 16.96 9.13 -3.81
C PRO A 140 17.25 10.53 -3.28
N GLY A 141 18.31 10.63 -2.47
CA GLY A 141 18.80 11.91 -1.95
C GLY A 141 17.99 12.51 -0.80
N MET A 142 16.94 11.84 -0.32
CA MET A 142 16.19 12.30 0.84
C MET A 142 16.95 11.99 2.15
N PRO A 143 17.17 12.99 3.02
CA PRO A 143 17.88 12.74 4.28
C PRO A 143 16.99 12.02 5.28
N TRP A 144 17.56 11.04 5.99
CA TRP A 144 16.94 10.48 7.20
C TRP A 144 17.36 11.29 8.42
N ILE A 145 16.39 11.88 9.12
CA ILE A 145 16.58 12.70 10.32
C ILE A 145 15.75 12.06 11.45
N PRO A 146 16.32 11.20 12.30
CA PRO A 146 15.57 10.50 13.35
C PRO A 146 14.77 11.43 14.28
N ASP A 147 15.32 12.59 14.61
CA ASP A 147 14.70 13.58 15.49
C ASP A 147 13.56 14.37 14.81
N ASP A 148 13.47 14.31 13.48
CA ASP A 148 12.45 14.97 12.66
C ASP A 148 12.17 14.14 11.39
N PRO A 149 11.54 12.96 11.52
CA PRO A 149 11.40 12.01 10.42
C PRO A 149 10.48 12.53 9.30
N TYR A 150 9.60 13.49 9.60
CA TYR A 150 8.66 14.08 8.65
C TYR A 150 9.15 15.40 8.03
N GLY A 151 10.05 16.13 8.70
CA GLY A 151 10.58 17.41 8.21
C GLY A 151 11.11 17.38 6.77
N PRO A 152 11.85 16.34 6.33
CA PRO A 152 12.29 16.20 4.95
C PRO A 152 11.15 16.19 3.92
N PHE A 153 9.94 15.72 4.28
CA PHE A 153 8.77 15.71 3.41
C PHE A 153 8.07 17.06 3.31
N LEU A 154 8.30 17.99 4.25
CA LEU A 154 7.67 19.32 4.31
C LEU A 154 8.71 20.46 4.25
N PRO A 155 9.48 20.59 3.16
CA PRO A 155 10.66 21.45 3.13
C PRO A 155 10.35 22.95 2.95
N TYR A 156 9.14 23.31 2.50
CA TYR A 156 8.82 24.66 2.01
C TYR A 156 8.24 25.62 3.07
N GLY A 157 8.11 25.18 4.32
CA GLY A 157 7.53 26.00 5.39
C GLY A 157 8.35 27.27 5.70
N GLY A 158 7.65 28.36 6.05
CA GLY A 158 8.26 29.65 6.42
C GLY A 158 8.93 30.35 5.24
N ASP A 159 10.13 30.87 5.45
CA ASP A 159 10.92 31.57 4.41
C ASP A 159 11.52 30.62 3.35
N ARG A 160 11.21 29.32 3.41
CA ARG A 160 11.68 28.29 2.45
C ARG A 160 10.72 28.04 1.30
N ALA A 161 9.64 28.81 1.20
CA ALA A 161 8.75 28.77 0.05
C ALA A 161 9.52 29.03 -1.25
N ASP A 162 9.17 28.33 -2.32
CA ASP A 162 9.77 28.51 -3.64
C ASP A 162 8.69 28.87 -4.68
N PRO A 163 8.40 30.17 -4.84
CA PRO A 163 7.42 30.64 -5.82
C PRO A 163 7.81 30.32 -7.28
N GLN A 164 9.10 30.15 -7.58
CA GLN A 164 9.54 29.84 -8.94
C GLN A 164 9.27 28.38 -9.27
N LEU A 165 9.56 27.46 -8.33
CA LEU A 165 9.21 26.06 -8.46
C LEU A 165 7.69 25.88 -8.58
N ARG A 166 6.92 26.53 -7.70
CA ARG A 166 5.46 26.50 -7.75
C ARG A 166 4.93 26.99 -9.11
N ALA A 167 5.48 28.08 -9.64
CA ALA A 167 5.10 28.61 -10.95
C ALA A 167 5.43 27.64 -12.11
N ARG A 168 6.51 26.86 -11.99
CA ARG A 168 6.88 25.82 -12.96
C ARG A 168 5.82 24.71 -13.00
N TYR A 169 5.33 24.26 -11.85
CA TYR A 169 4.21 23.30 -11.77
C TYR A 169 2.90 23.90 -12.27
N ASP A 170 2.59 25.16 -11.95
CA ASP A 170 1.39 25.83 -12.47
C ASP A 170 1.40 25.90 -14.01
N ALA A 171 2.57 26.02 -14.65
CA ALA A 171 2.70 26.05 -16.11
C ALA A 171 2.34 24.72 -16.81
N LEU A 172 2.29 23.61 -16.07
CA LEU A 172 1.84 22.31 -16.62
C LEU A 172 0.40 22.36 -17.16
N ARG A 173 -0.41 23.31 -16.69
CA ARG A 173 -1.77 23.54 -17.22
C ARG A 173 -1.78 23.82 -18.72
N ASP A 174 -0.72 24.39 -19.27
CA ASP A 174 -0.65 24.82 -20.67
C ASP A 174 -0.12 23.70 -21.60
N PHE A 175 0.17 22.52 -21.03
CA PHE A 175 0.63 21.35 -21.79
C PHE A 175 -0.52 20.67 -22.56
N PRO A 176 -0.22 19.89 -23.60
CA PRO A 176 -1.24 19.24 -24.41
C PRO A 176 -2.22 18.40 -23.58
N ALA A 177 -3.51 18.45 -23.91
CA ALA A 177 -4.51 17.56 -23.31
C ALA A 177 -4.08 16.09 -23.46
N GLY A 178 -4.24 15.30 -22.39
CA GLY A 178 -3.81 13.90 -22.35
C GLY A 178 -2.31 13.67 -22.16
N SER A 179 -1.49 14.73 -22.09
CA SER A 179 -0.07 14.60 -21.74
C SER A 179 0.12 14.35 -20.25
N LEU A 180 1.24 13.75 -19.85
CA LEU A 180 1.53 13.49 -18.43
C LEU A 180 1.55 14.77 -17.60
N GLY A 181 2.18 15.83 -18.10
CA GLY A 181 2.22 17.13 -17.42
C GLY A 181 0.83 17.72 -17.22
N ARG A 182 -0.01 17.70 -18.26
CA ARG A 182 -1.38 18.20 -18.16
C ARG A 182 -2.23 17.37 -17.18
N ALA A 183 -2.11 16.05 -17.25
CA ALA A 183 -2.82 15.14 -16.35
C ALA A 183 -2.34 15.24 -14.89
N PHE A 184 -1.05 15.46 -14.66
CA PHE A 184 -0.48 15.72 -13.33
C PHE A 184 -1.03 17.03 -12.75
N PHE A 185 -1.10 18.09 -13.57
CA PHE A 185 -1.71 19.35 -13.15
C PHE A 185 -3.17 19.16 -12.75
N GLU A 186 -3.96 18.48 -13.58
CA GLU A 186 -5.38 18.18 -13.33
C GLU A 186 -5.54 17.34 -12.05
N HIS A 187 -4.71 16.30 -11.87
CA HIS A 187 -4.67 15.50 -10.64
C HIS A 187 -4.51 16.37 -9.38
N TYR A 188 -3.56 17.30 -9.37
CA TYR A 188 -3.37 18.21 -8.24
C TYR A 188 -4.55 19.17 -8.04
N ARG A 189 -5.15 19.68 -9.12
CA ARG A 189 -6.29 20.59 -9.03
C ARG A 189 -7.54 19.89 -8.50
N ASP A 190 -7.86 18.73 -9.05
CA ASP A 190 -9.04 17.93 -8.70
C ASP A 190 -8.95 17.44 -7.26
N ASN A 191 -7.74 17.08 -6.81
CA ASN A 191 -7.46 16.69 -5.44
C ASN A 191 -7.05 17.86 -4.54
N GLY A 192 -7.14 19.12 -4.97
CA GLY A 192 -6.86 20.28 -4.12
C GLY A 192 -5.44 20.32 -3.51
N TYR A 193 -4.47 19.61 -4.07
CA TYR A 193 -3.10 19.54 -3.55
C TYR A 193 -2.30 20.80 -3.85
N ALA A 194 -1.40 21.15 -2.92
CA ALA A 194 -0.44 22.22 -3.10
C ALA A 194 0.74 21.73 -3.95
N PHE A 195 1.13 22.49 -4.98
CA PHE A 195 2.28 22.13 -5.82
C PHE A 195 3.61 22.33 -5.08
N PRO A 196 4.64 21.51 -5.37
CA PRO A 196 5.98 21.72 -4.83
C PRO A 196 6.45 23.18 -4.94
N GLY A 197 7.03 23.70 -3.85
CA GLY A 197 7.37 25.11 -3.68
C GLY A 197 6.33 25.94 -2.91
N ASP A 198 5.08 25.48 -2.79
CA ASP A 198 4.10 26.05 -1.86
C ASP A 198 4.46 25.68 -0.40
N PRO A 199 4.30 26.58 0.59
CA PRO A 199 4.65 26.29 1.99
C PRO A 199 4.02 25.04 2.61
N ARG A 200 2.92 24.56 2.02
CA ARG A 200 2.17 23.38 2.48
C ARG A 200 2.42 22.14 1.63
N ALA A 201 3.18 22.26 0.55
CA ALA A 201 3.40 21.17 -0.38
C ALA A 201 4.39 20.14 0.16
N LEU A 202 4.19 18.91 -0.27
CA LEU A 202 5.14 17.82 -0.07
C LEU A 202 6.36 18.02 -0.95
N ASN A 203 7.49 17.46 -0.50
CA ASN A 203 8.78 17.53 -1.17
C ASN A 203 8.69 17.05 -2.63
N GLU A 204 9.18 17.85 -3.57
CA GLU A 204 9.19 17.53 -5.00
C GLU A 204 9.75 16.13 -5.31
N THR A 205 10.86 15.75 -4.66
CA THR A 205 11.57 14.48 -4.90
C THR A 205 10.71 13.26 -4.57
N TRP A 206 9.75 13.40 -3.65
CA TRP A 206 8.82 12.33 -3.31
C TRP A 206 7.49 12.46 -4.05
N ALA A 207 6.87 13.64 -4.00
CA ALA A 207 5.51 13.86 -4.49
C ALA A 207 5.42 13.71 -6.02
N THR A 208 6.43 14.19 -6.74
CA THR A 208 6.42 14.16 -8.21
C THR A 208 6.39 12.74 -8.78
N PRO A 209 7.29 11.82 -8.38
CA PRO A 209 7.19 10.43 -8.83
C PRO A 209 5.95 9.74 -8.27
N HIS A 210 5.59 9.96 -7.00
CA HIS A 210 4.38 9.39 -6.38
C HIS A 210 3.10 9.71 -7.17
N ASP A 211 2.84 10.99 -7.37
CA ASP A 211 1.58 11.46 -7.96
C ASP A 211 1.55 11.21 -9.47
N SER A 212 2.73 11.12 -10.10
CA SER A 212 2.83 10.62 -11.48
C SER A 212 2.41 9.15 -11.58
N LEU A 213 2.65 8.32 -10.55
CA LEU A 213 2.21 6.93 -10.53
C LEU A 213 0.69 6.81 -10.37
N HIS A 214 0.01 7.72 -9.68
CA HIS A 214 -1.46 7.78 -9.72
C HIS A 214 -1.96 7.99 -11.15
N VAL A 215 -1.42 8.99 -11.85
CA VAL A 215 -1.80 9.30 -13.24
C VAL A 215 -1.49 8.12 -14.18
N LEU A 216 -0.28 7.56 -14.09
CA LEU A 216 0.18 6.50 -14.98
C LEU A 216 -0.51 5.16 -14.70
N SER A 217 -0.74 4.80 -13.44
CA SER A 217 -1.42 3.55 -13.07
C SER A 217 -2.94 3.64 -13.25
N GLY A 218 -3.51 4.84 -13.10
CA GLY A 218 -4.96 5.07 -13.12
C GLY A 218 -5.65 4.82 -11.78
N TYR A 219 -4.92 4.54 -10.70
CA TYR A 219 -5.48 4.45 -9.36
C TYR A 219 -5.73 5.84 -8.78
N SER A 220 -6.92 6.05 -8.21
CA SER A 220 -7.32 7.30 -7.54
C SER A 220 -6.57 7.50 -6.21
N THR A 221 -6.93 8.56 -5.51
CA THR A 221 -6.45 8.97 -4.18
C THR A 221 -7.47 8.65 -3.07
N SER A 222 -8.50 7.84 -3.38
CA SER A 222 -9.37 7.26 -2.35
C SER A 222 -8.55 6.30 -1.48
N ALA A 223 -9.06 5.92 -0.31
CA ALA A 223 -8.36 5.00 0.58
C ALA A 223 -8.00 3.67 -0.13
N GLN A 224 -8.91 3.14 -0.95
CA GLN A 224 -8.61 2.01 -1.83
C GLN A 224 -7.59 2.37 -2.90
N GLY A 225 -7.68 3.54 -3.53
CA GLY A 225 -6.74 4.00 -4.55
C GLY A 225 -5.30 4.09 -4.06
N GLU A 226 -5.09 4.63 -2.87
CA GLU A 226 -3.79 4.74 -2.21
C GLU A 226 -3.17 3.35 -1.91
N LEU A 227 -3.99 2.40 -1.47
CA LEU A 227 -3.55 1.01 -1.29
C LEU A 227 -3.12 0.36 -2.61
N LEU A 228 -3.88 0.58 -3.68
CA LEU A 228 -3.57 0.01 -4.99
C LEU A 228 -2.35 0.67 -5.64
N VAL A 229 -2.19 2.00 -5.52
CA VAL A 229 -0.97 2.67 -6.01
C VAL A 229 0.26 2.25 -5.21
N ALA A 230 0.14 2.03 -3.90
CA ALA A 230 1.25 1.56 -3.07
C ALA A 230 1.73 0.17 -3.50
N ALA A 231 0.81 -0.76 -3.77
CA ALA A 231 1.13 -2.08 -4.30
C ALA A 231 1.77 -2.03 -5.69
N PHE A 232 1.22 -1.20 -6.57
CA PHE A 232 1.77 -0.98 -7.90
C PHE A 232 3.20 -0.40 -7.83
N THR A 233 3.38 0.65 -7.02
CA THR A 233 4.65 1.35 -6.85
C THR A 233 5.72 0.41 -6.31
N GLY A 234 5.44 -0.26 -5.20
CA GLY A 234 6.37 -1.17 -4.57
C GLY A 234 6.81 -2.31 -5.49
N ALA A 235 5.91 -2.83 -6.33
CA ALA A 235 6.23 -3.87 -7.30
C ALA A 235 6.95 -3.37 -8.56
N ALA A 236 6.75 -2.10 -8.94
CA ALA A 236 7.45 -1.47 -10.06
C ALA A 236 8.89 -1.05 -9.71
N LYS A 237 9.15 -0.74 -8.43
CA LYS A 237 10.49 -0.37 -7.96
C LYS A 237 11.52 -1.46 -8.25
N ARG A 238 12.76 -1.03 -8.44
CA ARG A 238 13.91 -1.90 -8.69
C ARG A 238 14.94 -1.73 -7.58
N GLY A 239 15.56 -2.83 -7.16
CA GLY A 239 16.58 -2.83 -6.11
C GLY A 239 16.25 -3.76 -4.95
N ASN A 240 16.94 -3.56 -3.83
CA ASN A 240 16.93 -4.48 -2.68
C ASN A 240 15.90 -4.11 -1.59
N THR A 241 15.11 -3.06 -1.77
CA THR A 241 14.12 -2.65 -0.76
C THR A 241 12.81 -3.41 -0.94
N ASP A 242 12.33 -4.06 0.13
CA ASP A 242 11.05 -4.75 0.11
C ASP A 242 9.89 -3.75 0.14
N LEU A 243 8.92 -3.95 -0.75
CA LEU A 243 7.72 -3.13 -0.87
C LEU A 243 6.78 -3.23 0.34
N MET A 244 6.84 -4.35 1.07
CA MET A 244 5.91 -4.61 2.15
C MET A 244 6.04 -3.56 3.25
N GLU A 245 7.27 -3.35 3.71
CA GLU A 245 7.55 -2.46 4.84
C GLU A 245 7.43 -0.98 4.47
N SER A 246 7.82 -0.64 3.24
CA SER A 246 7.89 0.75 2.81
C SER A 246 6.58 1.30 2.24
N HIS A 247 5.72 0.45 1.68
CA HIS A 247 4.52 0.87 0.95
C HIS A 247 3.24 0.14 1.39
N ILE A 248 3.24 -1.20 1.45
CA ILE A 248 1.99 -1.97 1.67
C ILE A 248 1.49 -1.90 3.11
N ILE A 249 2.29 -2.32 4.09
CA ILE A 249 1.88 -2.32 5.50
C ILE A 249 1.51 -0.90 5.96
N PRO A 250 2.33 0.15 5.73
CA PRO A 250 1.94 1.49 6.17
C PRO A 250 0.63 1.97 5.53
N THR A 251 0.39 1.71 4.24
CA THR A 251 -0.89 2.11 3.61
C THR A 251 -2.08 1.29 4.11
N ILE A 252 -1.90 0.02 4.52
CA ILE A 252 -2.95 -0.74 5.21
C ILE A 252 -3.27 -0.14 6.58
N LEU A 253 -2.25 0.22 7.35
CA LEU A 253 -2.46 0.86 8.64
C LEU A 253 -3.27 2.17 8.47
N ILE A 254 -2.90 3.03 7.52
CA ILE A 254 -3.56 4.33 7.29
C ILE A 254 -4.94 4.15 6.65
N TYR A 255 -4.97 3.59 5.43
CA TYR A 255 -6.13 3.63 4.53
C TYR A 255 -7.05 2.41 4.63
N HIS A 256 -6.73 1.45 5.48
CA HIS A 256 -7.65 0.35 5.78
C HIS A 256 -8.06 0.34 7.25
N MET A 257 -7.11 0.53 8.17
CA MET A 257 -7.33 0.44 9.62
C MET A 257 -7.49 1.78 10.35
N GLY A 258 -7.30 2.92 9.69
CA GLY A 258 -7.38 4.23 10.33
C GLY A 258 -6.27 4.48 11.38
N ILE A 259 -5.18 3.74 11.34
CA ILE A 259 -4.05 3.93 12.24
C ILE A 259 -3.17 5.04 11.65
N ASP A 260 -3.30 6.25 12.18
CA ASP A 260 -2.62 7.45 11.67
C ASP A 260 -1.14 7.48 12.05
N ILE A 261 -0.35 6.60 11.43
CA ILE A 261 1.11 6.58 11.52
C ILE A 261 1.76 7.80 10.83
N ASN A 262 1.01 8.60 10.08
CA ASN A 262 1.52 9.70 9.24
C ASN A 262 1.14 11.10 9.75
N LYS A 263 0.71 11.25 11.01
CA LYS A 263 0.28 12.53 11.63
C LYS A 263 1.14 13.75 11.25
N GLY A 264 2.45 13.58 11.08
CA GLY A 264 3.37 14.65 10.72
C GLY A 264 3.29 15.16 9.26
N LEU A 265 2.85 14.33 8.30
CA LEU A 265 2.72 14.70 6.87
C LEU A 265 1.45 15.49 6.59
N ASN A 266 0.44 15.36 7.45
CA ASN A 266 -0.90 15.89 7.26
C ASN A 266 -1.01 17.40 7.58
N ALA A 267 0.08 18.03 8.04
CA ALA A 267 0.13 19.45 8.36
C ALA A 267 -0.27 20.37 7.17
N GLY A 268 -0.03 19.92 5.94
CA GLY A 268 -0.42 20.61 4.71
C GLY A 268 -1.93 20.66 4.46
N ASP A 269 -2.70 19.74 5.06
CA ASP A 269 -4.15 19.58 4.83
C ASP A 269 -5.02 20.33 5.85
N HIS A 270 -4.44 21.02 6.84
CA HIS A 270 -5.18 21.66 7.93
C HIS A 270 -6.26 22.65 7.46
N ASP A 271 -5.95 23.50 6.49
CA ASP A 271 -6.91 24.47 5.93
C ASP A 271 -8.00 23.78 5.11
N ARG A 272 -7.66 22.67 4.46
CA ARG A 272 -8.59 21.86 3.66
C ARG A 272 -9.58 21.12 4.57
N ILE A 273 -9.08 20.50 5.64
CA ILE A 273 -9.86 19.89 6.71
C ILE A 273 -10.77 20.90 7.42
N ALA A 274 -10.32 22.17 7.51
CA ALA A 274 -11.12 23.26 8.04
C ALA A 274 -12.20 23.73 7.06
N ALA A 275 -11.90 23.77 5.76
CA ALA A 275 -12.81 24.21 4.70
C ALA A 275 -13.87 23.15 4.34
N ASP A 276 -13.51 21.87 4.39
CA ASP A 276 -14.40 20.74 4.17
C ASP A 276 -14.20 19.68 5.28
N PRO A 277 -15.07 19.68 6.31
CA PRO A 277 -14.98 18.70 7.38
C PRO A 277 -15.19 17.25 6.94
N SER A 278 -15.73 16.97 5.75
CA SER A 278 -15.83 15.59 5.23
C SER A 278 -14.46 15.00 4.85
N TRP A 279 -13.45 15.86 4.61
CA TRP A 279 -12.05 15.46 4.46
C TRP A 279 -11.39 15.00 5.77
N ARG A 280 -12.06 15.15 6.92
CA ARG A 280 -11.57 14.65 8.22
C ARG A 280 -11.49 13.14 8.28
N ASP A 281 -12.14 12.45 7.34
CA ASP A 281 -12.34 11.03 7.47
C ASP A 281 -11.01 10.26 7.50
N ASN A 282 -9.98 10.68 6.78
CA ASN A 282 -8.67 9.99 6.78
C ASN A 282 -7.82 10.24 8.04
N TYR A 283 -8.23 11.14 8.95
CA TYR A 283 -7.32 11.71 9.98
C TYR A 283 -7.85 11.67 11.42
N GLN A 284 -9.03 11.09 11.65
CA GLN A 284 -9.62 10.92 12.99
C GLN A 284 -9.67 9.46 13.45
N GLY A 285 -8.85 8.62 12.84
CA GLY A 285 -8.84 7.21 13.12
C GLY A 285 -9.89 6.42 12.34
N ASN A 286 -10.56 6.98 11.33
CA ASN A 286 -11.65 6.25 10.69
C ASN A 286 -11.13 5.02 9.96
N VAL A 287 -11.84 3.92 10.15
CA VAL A 287 -11.54 2.65 9.49
C VAL A 287 -12.24 2.66 8.14
N HIS A 288 -11.48 2.86 7.07
CA HIS A 288 -12.01 2.96 5.71
C HIS A 288 -12.36 1.61 5.08
N LEU A 289 -11.71 0.53 5.52
CA LEU A 289 -11.80 -0.78 4.89
C LEU A 289 -11.41 -0.77 3.39
N GLY A 290 -10.46 0.08 2.98
CA GLY A 290 -10.08 0.24 1.56
C GLY A 290 -9.43 -0.99 0.91
N LEU A 291 -8.82 -1.88 1.70
CA LEU A 291 -8.09 -3.06 1.24
C LEU A 291 -9.03 -4.11 0.62
N ASP A 292 -9.09 -4.14 -0.71
CA ASP A 292 -9.64 -5.25 -1.49
C ASP A 292 -8.48 -6.08 -2.03
N LEU A 293 -8.25 -7.25 -1.43
CA LEU A 293 -7.15 -8.14 -1.81
C LEU A 293 -7.17 -8.54 -3.29
N ALA A 294 -8.35 -8.73 -3.88
CA ALA A 294 -8.44 -9.11 -5.28
C ALA A 294 -7.86 -8.02 -6.20
N LYS A 295 -8.19 -6.76 -5.90
CA LYS A 295 -7.64 -5.60 -6.61
C LYS A 295 -6.17 -5.38 -6.28
N LEU A 296 -5.76 -5.62 -5.03
CA LEU A 296 -4.36 -5.51 -4.61
C LEU A 296 -3.47 -6.47 -5.41
N TRP A 297 -3.90 -7.71 -5.63
CA TRP A 297 -3.16 -8.69 -6.43
C TRP A 297 -3.00 -8.23 -7.88
N VAL A 298 -4.02 -7.60 -8.46
CA VAL A 298 -3.96 -7.02 -9.81
C VAL A 298 -3.00 -5.83 -9.83
N ALA A 299 -3.06 -4.93 -8.85
CA ALA A 299 -2.14 -3.80 -8.75
C ALA A 299 -0.68 -4.26 -8.63
N TRP A 300 -0.42 -5.30 -7.85
CA TRP A 300 0.89 -5.92 -7.75
C TRP A 300 1.34 -6.51 -9.10
N ASP A 301 0.54 -7.36 -9.77
CA ASP A 301 0.88 -7.94 -11.08
C ASP A 301 1.19 -6.84 -12.12
N ARG A 302 0.40 -5.77 -12.12
CA ARG A 302 0.62 -4.59 -12.97
C ARG A 302 1.94 -3.86 -12.65
N GLY A 303 2.28 -3.73 -11.37
CA GLY A 303 3.56 -3.15 -10.95
C GLY A 303 4.75 -4.00 -11.37
N VAL A 304 4.68 -5.33 -11.21
CA VAL A 304 5.74 -6.25 -11.67
C VAL A 304 6.02 -6.10 -13.17
N ALA A 305 4.96 -5.94 -13.98
CA ALA A 305 5.08 -5.76 -15.43
C ALA A 305 5.68 -4.41 -15.84
N THR A 306 5.60 -3.39 -14.98
CA THR A 306 6.10 -2.05 -15.27
C THR A 306 7.62 -2.04 -15.31
N THR A 307 8.21 -1.45 -16.35
CA THR A 307 9.66 -1.48 -16.60
C THR A 307 10.39 -0.22 -16.13
N GLU A 308 9.67 0.87 -15.88
CA GLU A 308 10.23 2.15 -15.45
C GLU A 308 10.09 2.32 -13.94
N ASP A 309 11.20 2.61 -13.26
CA ASP A 309 11.21 2.97 -11.84
C ASP A 309 11.29 4.50 -11.70
N LEU A 310 10.16 5.12 -11.37
CA LEU A 310 10.04 6.56 -11.20
C LEU A 310 10.84 7.08 -10.00
N TYR A 311 11.22 6.21 -9.06
CA TYR A 311 12.07 6.52 -7.91
C TYR A 311 13.53 6.12 -8.13
N SER A 312 13.94 5.80 -9.36
CA SER A 312 15.34 5.46 -9.66
C SER A 312 16.32 6.62 -9.47
N GLY A 313 15.84 7.85 -9.41
CA GLY A 313 16.65 9.07 -9.45
C GLY A 313 17.14 9.44 -10.86
N HIS A 314 16.83 8.62 -11.87
CA HIS A 314 17.09 8.90 -13.28
C HIS A 314 15.83 9.39 -14.02
N TRP A 315 14.66 9.02 -13.52
CA TRP A 315 13.39 9.47 -14.07
C TRP A 315 13.12 10.94 -13.70
N ASP A 316 12.59 11.70 -14.66
CA ASP A 316 12.25 13.11 -14.49
C ASP A 316 10.94 13.43 -15.22
N LEU A 317 9.92 13.90 -14.47
CA LEU A 317 8.62 14.32 -15.01
C LEU A 317 8.81 15.30 -16.18
N TRP A 318 9.72 16.26 -16.03
CA TRP A 318 9.86 17.35 -16.99
C TRP A 318 10.36 16.87 -18.35
N SER A 319 11.13 15.78 -18.38
CA SER A 319 11.61 15.16 -19.61
C SER A 319 10.50 14.52 -20.46
N VAL A 320 9.38 14.14 -19.83
CA VAL A 320 8.27 13.40 -20.46
C VAL A 320 6.92 14.12 -20.35
N ALA A 321 6.86 15.30 -19.73
CA ALA A 321 5.60 15.98 -19.40
C ALA A 321 4.72 16.33 -20.62
N THR A 322 5.31 16.54 -21.80
CA THR A 322 4.55 16.81 -23.05
C THR A 322 4.04 15.55 -23.75
N GLU A 323 4.51 14.38 -23.32
CA GLU A 323 4.17 13.10 -23.94
C GLU A 323 2.83 12.58 -23.46
N GLN A 324 2.12 11.86 -24.33
CA GLN A 324 0.79 11.33 -24.01
C GLN A 324 0.88 10.22 -22.96
N VAL A 325 -0.02 10.24 -21.98
CA VAL A 325 -0.07 9.20 -20.92
C VAL A 325 -0.23 7.80 -21.52
N VAL A 326 -1.00 7.66 -22.60
CA VAL A 326 -1.19 6.38 -23.29
C VAL A 326 0.12 5.85 -23.89
N ASP A 327 0.97 6.73 -24.43
CA ASP A 327 2.26 6.35 -25.03
C ASP A 327 3.27 5.99 -23.94
N LEU A 328 3.25 6.70 -22.81
CA LEU A 328 4.10 6.40 -21.66
C LEU A 328 3.71 5.07 -21.02
N ARG A 329 2.41 4.76 -20.87
CA ARG A 329 1.96 3.44 -20.38
C ARG A 329 2.49 2.31 -21.25
N LEU A 330 2.45 2.45 -22.58
CA LEU A 330 3.02 1.47 -23.50
C LEU A 330 4.53 1.36 -23.35
N ARG A 331 5.24 2.49 -23.29
CA ARG A 331 6.71 2.53 -23.16
C ARG A 331 7.20 1.93 -21.86
N TYR A 332 6.50 2.19 -20.76
CA TYR A 332 6.84 1.72 -19.42
C TYR A 332 6.24 0.33 -19.11
N GLY A 333 5.58 -0.31 -20.08
CA GLY A 333 5.02 -1.65 -19.90
C GLY A 333 3.87 -1.73 -18.89
N ILE A 334 3.18 -0.63 -18.62
CA ILE A 334 2.09 -0.57 -17.64
C ILE A 334 0.84 -1.23 -18.24
N PRO A 335 0.37 -2.37 -17.71
CA PRO A 335 -0.83 -3.01 -18.23
C PRO A 335 -2.07 -2.15 -18.01
N ARG A 336 -3.06 -2.30 -18.89
CA ARG A 336 -4.34 -1.60 -18.81
C ARG A 336 -5.02 -1.88 -17.46
N LEU A 337 -5.62 -0.84 -16.88
CA LEU A 337 -6.52 -0.98 -15.74
C LEU A 337 -7.94 -1.26 -16.24
N ASP A 338 -8.49 -2.41 -15.87
CA ASP A 338 -9.89 -2.72 -16.13
C ASP A 338 -10.80 -2.06 -15.08
N ALA A 339 -12.02 -1.71 -15.49
CA ALA A 339 -12.94 -0.96 -14.64
C ALA A 339 -13.35 -1.72 -13.36
N ALA A 340 -13.31 -3.06 -13.39
CA ALA A 340 -13.59 -3.89 -12.22
C ALA A 340 -12.48 -3.82 -11.15
N ASP A 341 -11.23 -3.55 -11.58
CA ASP A 341 -10.06 -3.49 -10.72
C ASP A 341 -9.70 -2.05 -10.31
N ALA A 342 -10.39 -1.06 -10.88
CA ALA A 342 -10.25 0.33 -10.48
C ALA A 342 -10.70 0.54 -9.03
N ALA A 343 -10.05 1.47 -8.34
CA ALA A 343 -10.45 1.86 -7.00
C ALA A 343 -11.87 2.44 -6.98
N VAL A 344 -12.60 2.15 -5.90
CA VAL A 344 -13.88 2.83 -5.62
C VAL A 344 -13.63 4.08 -4.77
N ILE A 345 -14.61 4.99 -4.75
CA ILE A 345 -14.66 6.07 -3.77
C ILE A 345 -14.94 5.50 -2.38
N ASP A 346 -14.56 6.22 -1.32
CA ASP A 346 -14.58 5.67 0.05
C ASP A 346 -16.01 5.30 0.51
N ASP A 347 -17.01 6.09 0.13
CA ASP A 347 -18.44 5.83 0.43
C ASP A 347 -18.99 4.56 -0.25
N ASP A 348 -18.35 4.10 -1.33
CA ASP A 348 -18.77 2.91 -2.09
C ASP A 348 -18.10 1.62 -1.59
N VAL A 349 -17.22 1.71 -0.58
CA VAL A 349 -16.62 0.52 0.04
C VAL A 349 -17.70 -0.33 0.70
N ARG A 350 -17.79 -1.60 0.28
CA ARG A 350 -18.76 -2.57 0.80
C ARG A 350 -18.34 -3.11 2.17
N ARG A 351 -18.55 -2.32 3.22
CA ARG A 351 -18.20 -2.71 4.61
C ARG A 351 -18.73 -4.09 5.03
N GLY A 352 -19.93 -4.46 4.57
CA GLY A 352 -20.54 -5.77 4.83
C GLY A 352 -19.72 -6.96 4.33
N ASP A 353 -18.80 -6.76 3.39
CA ASP A 353 -17.90 -7.83 2.92
C ASP A 353 -16.88 -8.25 4.00
N TYR A 354 -16.59 -7.37 4.95
CA TYR A 354 -15.64 -7.61 6.04
C TYR A 354 -16.34 -8.11 7.31
N GLU A 355 -17.67 -8.18 7.33
CA GLU A 355 -18.41 -8.75 8.45
C GLU A 355 -18.22 -10.27 8.53
N ARG A 356 -18.05 -10.77 9.76
CA ARG A 356 -17.87 -12.18 10.06
C ARG A 356 -19.13 -12.75 10.72
N PRO A 357 -19.64 -13.92 10.28
CA PRO A 357 -20.83 -14.53 10.88
C PRO A 357 -20.71 -14.69 12.40
N GLY A 358 -21.64 -14.10 13.15
CA GLY A 358 -21.68 -14.22 14.61
C GLY A 358 -20.64 -13.39 15.37
N MET A 359 -19.93 -12.47 14.70
CA MET A 359 -19.01 -11.52 15.31
C MET A 359 -19.54 -10.08 15.17
N PRO A 360 -19.07 -9.14 16.01
CA PRO A 360 -19.30 -7.72 15.79
C PRO A 360 -18.76 -7.28 14.42
N PRO A 361 -19.39 -6.29 13.76
CA PRO A 361 -18.84 -5.71 12.53
C PRO A 361 -17.51 -5.00 12.82
N PRO A 362 -16.65 -4.79 11.81
CA PRO A 362 -15.45 -3.99 11.97
C PRO A 362 -15.78 -2.58 12.53
N PRO A 363 -14.91 -2.02 13.38
CA PRO A 363 -15.15 -0.72 13.98
C PRO A 363 -15.22 0.37 12.91
N GLN A 364 -15.87 1.49 13.25
CA GLN A 364 -15.90 2.69 12.39
C GLN A 364 -14.67 3.56 12.62
N VAL A 365 -14.09 3.50 13.82
CA VAL A 365 -12.93 4.28 14.26
C VAL A 365 -11.97 3.34 14.97
N SER A 366 -10.70 3.44 14.64
CA SER A 366 -9.59 2.74 15.26
C SER A 366 -9.41 3.21 16.70
N ASP A 367 -9.28 2.27 17.62
CA ASP A 367 -8.95 2.49 19.03
C ASP A 367 -7.45 2.35 19.31
N VAL A 368 -6.65 2.05 18.28
CA VAL A 368 -5.19 1.94 18.37
C VAL A 368 -4.57 3.32 18.59
N ALA A 369 -4.06 3.55 19.79
CA ALA A 369 -3.35 4.77 20.12
C ALA A 369 -1.87 4.64 19.72
N ILE A 370 -1.35 5.65 19.03
CA ILE A 370 0.09 5.81 18.79
C ILE A 370 0.60 6.84 19.79
N ASP A 371 1.55 6.44 20.64
CA ASP A 371 2.19 7.36 21.59
C ASP A 371 2.98 8.42 20.80
N ASP A 372 2.91 9.69 21.22
CA ASP A 372 3.56 10.82 20.52
C ASP A 372 5.09 10.85 20.74
N ARG A 373 5.67 9.80 21.33
CA ARG A 373 7.09 9.80 21.71
C ARG A 373 7.97 9.48 20.49
N PRO A 374 8.99 10.30 20.18
CA PRO A 374 10.04 9.87 19.28
C PRO A 374 10.71 8.66 19.92
N HIS A 375 10.75 7.54 19.21
CA HIS A 375 11.60 6.42 19.60
C HIS A 375 13.04 6.92 19.57
N LEU A 376 13.59 7.15 20.75
CA LEU A 376 15.03 7.24 20.95
C LEU A 376 15.50 5.79 21.09
N ASP A 377 16.37 5.35 20.20
CA ASP A 377 17.01 4.03 20.28
C ASP A 377 17.58 3.84 21.71
N GLU A 378 17.10 2.80 22.42
CA GLU A 378 17.83 2.20 23.56
C GLU A 378 18.67 1.01 23.09
#